data_AF-A0A4R0J7V2-F1
#
_entry.id   AF-A0A4R0J7V2-F1
#
_cell.length_a   1.000
_cell.length_b   1.000
_cell.length_c   1.000
_cell.angle_alpha   90.00
_cell.angle_beta   90.00
_cell.angle_gamma   90.00
#
_symmetry.space_group_name_H-M   'P 1'
#
loop_
_entity.id
_entity.type
_entity.pdbx_description
1 polymer ?
#
loop_
_entity_poly.entity_id
_entity_poly.type
_entity_poly.pdbx_seq_one_letter_code
_entity_poly.pdbx_strand_id
1 'polypeptide(L)'
;MRKLFVAADVYMILGLISGLYYRELTKANDFTGDTQLSVVHTHILALGMLFFLIALALEKLFTLSEGKLFTAFFWVYNAGLALTVGLMIVRGTMTVLGHEAGPALDGLSGLGHITITLGLIFFFINLGKRVEAEVKEKAAAA
;
A
#
# COMPACT_ATOMS: atom_id res chain seq x y z
N MET A 1 10.45 -12.65 -5.64
CA MET A 1 11.33 -12.25 -4.51
C MET A 1 11.79 -10.78 -4.56
N ARG A 2 12.77 -10.37 -5.41
CA ARG A 2 13.39 -9.02 -5.37
C ARG A 2 12.40 -7.84 -5.43
N LYS A 3 11.37 -7.93 -6.28
CA LYS A 3 10.35 -6.87 -6.43
C LYS A 3 9.61 -6.57 -5.12
N LEU A 4 9.23 -7.62 -4.38
CA LEU A 4 8.49 -7.49 -3.12
C LEU A 4 9.37 -6.91 -2.02
N PHE A 5 10.64 -7.34 -1.96
CA PHE A 5 11.62 -6.78 -1.03
C PHE A 5 11.86 -5.30 -1.27
N VAL A 6 12.13 -4.90 -2.52
CA VAL A 6 12.35 -3.49 -2.88
C VAL A 6 11.10 -2.65 -2.58
N ALA A 7 9.90 -3.17 -2.85
CA ALA A 7 8.67 -2.47 -2.50
C ALA A 7 8.56 -2.25 -0.98
N ALA A 8 8.77 -3.30 -0.17
CA ALA A 8 8.72 -3.20 1.29
C ALA A 8 9.74 -2.18 1.84
N ASP A 9 10.96 -2.21 1.32
CA ASP A 9 12.05 -1.30 1.72
C ASP A 9 11.75 0.16 1.35
N VAL A 10 11.27 0.41 0.13
CA VAL A 10 10.86 1.74 -0.31
C VAL A 10 9.71 2.28 0.54
N TYR A 11 8.69 1.47 0.81
CA TYR A 11 7.58 1.90 1.67
C TYR A 11 8.00 2.12 3.11
N MET A 12 8.97 1.34 3.63
CA MET A 12 9.53 1.59 4.96
C MET A 12 10.15 2.99 5.03
N ILE A 13 11.00 3.35 4.07
CA ILE A 13 11.65 4.66 4.00
C ILE A 13 10.60 5.77 3.86
N LEU A 14 9.66 5.63 2.92
CA LEU A 14 8.61 6.62 2.68
C LEU A 14 7.72 6.82 3.90
N GLY A 15 7.39 5.75 4.63
CA GLY A 15 6.61 5.82 5.86
C GLY A 15 7.34 6.62 6.93
N LEU A 16 8.62 6.34 7.17
CA LEU A 16 9.43 7.10 8.13
C LEU A 16 9.50 8.59 7.76
N ILE A 17 9.75 8.90 6.48
CA ILE A 17 9.78 10.28 5.98
C ILE A 17 8.43 10.97 6.18
N SER A 18 7.30 10.30 5.89
CA SER A 18 5.98 10.91 6.05
C SER A 18 5.65 11.21 7.51
N GLY A 19 6.11 10.37 8.45
CA GLY A 19 5.95 10.62 9.88
C GLY A 19 6.71 11.85 10.36
N LEU A 20 7.93 12.04 9.85
CA LEU A 20 8.71 13.26 10.10
C LEU A 20 8.02 14.48 9.47
N TYR A 21 7.59 14.37 8.21
CA TYR A 21 6.89 15.44 7.49
C TYR A 21 5.66 15.93 8.25
N TYR A 22 4.82 15.03 8.76
CA TYR A 22 3.67 15.38 9.60
C TYR A 22 4.08 16.22 10.81
N ARG A 23 5.09 15.76 11.57
CA ARG A 23 5.52 16.41 12.81
C ARG A 23 6.12 17.80 12.57
N GLU A 24 6.97 17.94 11.55
CA GLU A 24 7.61 19.21 11.25
C GLU A 24 6.63 20.22 10.67
N LEU A 25 5.70 19.78 9.80
CA LEU A 25 4.70 20.67 9.20
C LEU A 25 3.70 21.20 10.23
N THR A 26 3.17 20.35 11.11
CA THR A 26 2.22 20.81 12.14
C THR A 26 2.88 21.72 13.15
N LYS A 27 4.12 21.42 13.55
CA LYS A 27 4.90 22.28 14.42
C LYS A 27 5.21 23.64 13.79
N ALA A 28 5.58 23.68 12.51
CA ALA A 28 5.89 24.92 11.81
C ALA A 28 4.67 25.85 11.61
N ASN A 29 3.45 25.30 11.69
CA ASN A 29 2.20 26.05 11.50
C ASN A 29 1.35 26.15 12.79
N ASP A 30 1.92 25.81 13.96
CA ASP A 30 1.21 25.78 15.25
C ASP A 30 -0.14 25.04 15.19
N PHE A 31 -0.22 23.98 14.37
CA PHE A 31 -1.46 23.29 14.07
C PHE A 31 -1.83 22.29 15.17
N THR A 32 -3.02 22.44 15.76
CA THR A 32 -3.53 21.60 16.86
C THR A 32 -4.78 20.79 16.51
N GLY A 33 -5.21 20.80 15.25
CA GLY A 33 -6.41 20.09 14.78
C GLY A 33 -6.15 18.67 14.29
N ASP A 34 -7.18 18.07 13.69
CA ASP A 34 -7.08 16.78 13.01
C ASP A 34 -6.68 16.96 11.54
N THR A 35 -5.75 16.12 11.07
CA THR A 35 -5.31 16.09 9.67
C THR A 35 -5.06 14.66 9.19
N GLN A 36 -5.31 14.40 7.91
CA GLN A 36 -5.01 13.11 7.29
C GLN A 36 -3.51 12.76 7.32
N LEU A 37 -2.61 13.74 7.43
CA LEU A 37 -1.17 13.46 7.55
C LEU A 37 -0.84 12.57 8.75
N SER A 38 -1.61 12.68 9.84
CA SER A 38 -1.38 11.91 11.07
C SER A 38 -1.44 10.39 10.84
N VAL A 39 -2.22 9.95 9.86
CA VAL A 39 -2.42 8.53 9.53
C VAL A 39 -1.67 8.08 8.28
N VAL A 40 -1.04 8.98 7.52
CA VAL A 40 -0.26 8.60 6.31
C VAL A 40 0.87 7.64 6.67
N HIS A 41 1.60 7.94 7.75
CA HIS A 41 2.69 7.09 8.24
C HIS A 41 2.25 5.64 8.46
N THR A 42 1.14 5.45 9.17
CA THR A 42 0.64 4.11 9.50
C THR A 42 0.11 3.38 8.26
N HIS A 43 -0.54 4.07 7.32
CA HIS A 43 -1.00 3.47 6.07
C HIS A 43 0.17 3.00 5.19
N ILE A 44 1.22 3.83 5.03
CA ILE A 44 2.40 3.45 4.26
C ILE A 44 3.12 2.26 4.91
N LEU A 45 3.33 2.28 6.23
CA LEU A 45 4.01 1.18 6.90
C LEU A 45 3.19 -0.11 6.91
N ALA A 46 1.86 -0.03 7.10
CA ALA A 46 1.02 -1.22 7.14
C ALA A 46 0.74 -1.80 5.74
N LEU A 47 0.22 -0.98 4.82
CA LEU A 47 -0.19 -1.42 3.48
C LEU A 47 0.98 -1.48 2.50
N GLY A 48 2.05 -0.75 2.75
CA GLY A 48 3.29 -0.86 2.00
C GLY A 48 4.23 -1.86 2.64
N MET A 49 4.91 -1.48 3.72
CA MET A 49 6.00 -2.28 4.28
C MET A 49 5.54 -3.67 4.80
N LEU A 50 4.62 -3.71 5.77
CA LEU A 50 4.20 -4.97 6.40
C LEU A 50 3.51 -5.90 5.40
N PHE A 51 2.59 -5.38 4.59
CA PHE A 51 1.91 -6.17 3.57
C PHE A 51 2.90 -6.76 2.55
N PHE A 52 3.88 -6.00 2.06
CA PHE A 52 4.87 -6.54 1.11
C PHE A 52 5.87 -7.50 1.76
N LEU A 53 6.18 -7.37 3.06
CA LEU A 53 6.94 -8.39 3.81
C LEU A 53 6.15 -9.70 3.93
N ILE A 54 4.84 -9.62 4.21
CA ILE A 54 3.96 -10.79 4.21
C ILE A 54 3.90 -11.41 2.82
N ALA A 55 3.71 -10.61 1.77
CA ALA A 55 3.71 -11.09 0.39
C ALA A 55 5.05 -11.73 0.02
N LEU A 56 6.19 -11.21 0.51
CA LEU A 56 7.51 -11.79 0.30
C LEU A 56 7.64 -13.17 1.00
N ALA A 57 7.11 -13.31 2.21
CA ALA A 57 7.04 -14.60 2.90
C ALA A 57 6.17 -15.61 2.14
N LEU A 58 5.01 -15.19 1.64
CA LEU A 58 4.11 -16.01 0.84
C LEU A 58 4.72 -16.39 -0.52
N GLU A 59 5.46 -15.49 -1.16
CA GLU A 59 6.26 -15.77 -2.35
C GLU A 59 7.28 -16.88 -2.09
N LYS A 60 7.94 -16.87 -0.94
CA LYS A 60 8.90 -17.93 -0.56
C LYS A 60 8.21 -19.29 -0.34
N LEU A 61 6.96 -19.29 0.12
CA LEU A 61 6.23 -20.52 0.46
C LEU A 61 5.44 -21.13 -0.71
N PHE A 62 4.94 -20.31 -1.63
CA PHE A 62 4.01 -20.74 -2.67
C PHE A 62 4.43 -20.32 -4.09
N THR A 63 5.60 -19.68 -4.23
CA THR A 63 6.11 -19.16 -5.51
C THR A 63 5.06 -18.32 -6.23
N LEU A 64 4.56 -17.28 -5.55
CA LEU A 64 3.48 -16.42 -6.05
C LEU A 64 3.74 -15.87 -7.45
N SER A 65 5.01 -15.57 -7.77
CA SER A 65 5.45 -14.99 -9.03
C SER A 65 5.27 -15.88 -10.26
N GLU A 66 5.05 -17.19 -10.09
CA GLU A 66 4.65 -18.08 -11.20
C GLU A 66 3.19 -17.90 -11.61
N GLY A 67 2.37 -17.31 -10.74
CA GLY A 67 0.97 -17.08 -11.03
C GLY A 67 0.77 -15.93 -12.03
N LYS A 68 -0.12 -16.14 -13.02
CA LYS A 68 -0.37 -15.17 -14.11
C LYS A 68 -0.87 -13.80 -13.63
N LEU A 69 -1.51 -13.75 -12.46
CA LEU A 69 -2.06 -12.52 -11.89
C LEU A 69 -1.07 -11.78 -10.99
N PHE A 70 0.11 -12.34 -10.70
CA PHE A 70 1.09 -11.71 -9.82
C PHE A 70 1.52 -10.32 -10.32
N THR A 71 1.82 -10.19 -11.61
CA THR A 71 2.23 -8.90 -12.20
C THR A 71 1.11 -7.87 -12.15
N ALA A 72 -0.14 -8.30 -12.41
CA ALA A 72 -1.31 -7.42 -12.33
C ALA A 72 -1.56 -6.96 -10.89
N PHE A 73 -1.55 -7.88 -9.93
CA PHE A 73 -1.60 -7.57 -8.50
C PHE A 73 -0.56 -6.52 -8.14
N PHE A 74 0.71 -6.77 -8.46
CA PHE A 74 1.81 -5.95 -8.02
C PHE A 74 1.64 -4.50 -8.51
N TRP A 75 1.36 -4.30 -9.79
CA TRP A 75 1.25 -2.95 -10.34
C TRP A 75 -0.04 -2.24 -9.92
N VAL A 76 -1.18 -2.92 -9.94
CA VAL A 76 -2.46 -2.31 -9.58
C VAL A 76 -2.51 -1.96 -8.10
N TYR A 77 -2.00 -2.84 -7.22
CA TYR A 77 -1.92 -2.55 -5.79
C TYR A 77 -1.00 -1.35 -5.49
N ASN A 78 0.20 -1.32 -6.08
CA ASN A 78 1.12 -0.19 -5.89
C ASN A 78 0.54 1.13 -6.44
N ALA A 79 -0.12 1.10 -7.59
CA ALA A 79 -0.78 2.29 -8.15
C ALA A 79 -1.91 2.80 -7.25
N GLY A 80 -2.74 1.89 -6.72
CA GLY A 80 -3.80 2.23 -5.77
C GLY A 80 -3.25 2.80 -4.47
N LEU A 81 -2.21 2.19 -3.91
CA LEU A 81 -1.56 2.67 -2.70
C LEU A 81 -0.91 4.04 -2.89
N ALA A 82 -0.19 4.25 -3.99
CA ALA A 82 0.41 5.53 -4.34
C ALA A 82 -0.66 6.63 -4.50
N LEU A 83 -1.77 6.33 -5.16
CA LEU A 83 -2.89 7.27 -5.31
C LEU A 83 -3.51 7.63 -3.95
N THR A 84 -3.83 6.64 -3.12
CA THR A 84 -4.41 6.84 -1.78
C THR A 84 -3.47 7.69 -0.92
N VAL A 85 -2.19 7.32 -0.82
CA VAL A 85 -1.20 8.04 -0.02
C VAL A 85 -0.96 9.45 -0.55
N GLY A 86 -0.83 9.61 -1.86
CA GLY A 86 -0.64 10.92 -2.49
C GLY A 86 -1.79 11.88 -2.18
N LEU A 87 -3.03 11.40 -2.27
CA LEU A 87 -4.21 12.21 -1.95
C LEU A 87 -4.29 12.55 -0.46
N MET A 88 -3.95 11.61 0.43
CA MET A 88 -3.90 11.89 1.88
C MET A 88 -2.84 12.95 2.21
N ILE A 89 -1.67 12.90 1.58
CA ILE A 89 -0.61 13.90 1.74
C ILE A 89 -1.09 15.27 1.25
N VAL A 90 -1.66 15.36 0.05
CA VAL A 90 -2.16 16.63 -0.51
C VAL A 90 -3.25 17.21 0.38
N ARG A 91 -4.28 16.42 0.69
CA ARG A 91 -5.41 16.86 1.51
C ARG A 91 -4.98 17.30 2.90
N GLY A 92 -4.23 16.46 3.59
CA GLY A 92 -3.81 16.80 4.94
C GLY A 92 -2.86 18.00 4.97
N THR A 93 -2.03 18.20 3.93
CA THR A 93 -1.15 19.36 3.85
C THR A 93 -1.98 20.62 3.67
N MET A 94 -3.00 20.59 2.80
CA MET A 94 -3.97 21.68 2.66
C MET A 94 -4.66 22.00 4.00
N THR A 95 -5.10 20.97 4.74
CA THR A 95 -5.71 21.15 6.06
C THR A 95 -4.78 21.86 7.05
N VAL A 96 -3.51 21.46 7.12
CA VAL A 96 -2.53 22.09 8.03
C VAL A 96 -2.23 23.54 7.63
N LEU A 97 -2.27 23.84 6.33
CA LEU A 97 -2.09 25.19 5.79
C LEU A 97 -3.37 26.06 5.83
N GLY A 98 -4.48 25.54 6.36
CA GLY A 98 -5.75 26.28 6.45
C GLY A 98 -6.51 26.39 5.13
N HIS A 99 -6.21 25.56 4.14
CA HIS A 99 -6.93 25.50 2.87
C HIS A 99 -8.04 24.42 2.89
N GLU A 100 -9.21 24.75 2.35
CA GLU A 100 -10.28 23.77 2.17
C GLU A 100 -9.99 22.85 0.98
N ALA A 101 -10.07 21.53 1.21
CA ALA A 101 -9.97 20.54 0.16
C ALA A 101 -11.28 20.53 -0.66
N GLY A 102 -11.18 20.79 -1.97
CA GLY A 102 -12.36 20.81 -2.84
C GLY A 102 -12.96 19.41 -3.08
N PRO A 103 -14.25 19.34 -3.53
CA PRO A 103 -14.98 18.08 -3.76
C PRO A 103 -14.29 17.13 -4.75
N ALA A 104 -13.51 17.68 -5.69
CA ALA A 104 -12.74 16.90 -6.65
C ALA A 104 -11.75 15.94 -5.95
N LEU A 105 -11.14 16.36 -4.84
CA LEU A 105 -10.22 15.52 -4.09
C LEU A 105 -10.97 14.37 -3.36
N ASP A 106 -12.27 14.52 -3.07
CA ASP A 106 -13.07 13.48 -2.37
C ASP A 106 -13.39 12.36 -3.35
N GLY A 107 -13.80 12.73 -4.56
CA GLY A 107 -14.04 11.77 -5.65
C GLY A 107 -12.79 10.97 -6.00
N LEU A 108 -11.62 11.62 -6.04
CA LEU A 108 -10.35 10.95 -6.31
C LEU A 108 -9.93 9.98 -5.19
N SER A 109 -10.27 10.28 -3.93
CA SER A 109 -9.97 9.40 -2.79
C SER A 109 -10.68 8.03 -2.91
N GLY A 110 -11.90 8.03 -3.46
CA GLY A 110 -12.62 6.79 -3.78
C GLY A 110 -11.91 5.92 -4.81
N LEU A 111 -11.27 6.52 -5.81
CA LEU A 111 -10.53 5.77 -6.84
C LEU A 111 -9.33 5.02 -6.28
N GLY A 112 -8.64 5.58 -5.28
CA GLY A 112 -7.56 4.89 -4.57
C GLY A 112 -8.04 3.60 -3.92
N HIS A 113 -9.17 3.67 -3.20
CA HIS A 113 -9.79 2.51 -2.55
C HIS A 113 -10.24 1.44 -3.55
N ILE A 114 -10.88 1.84 -4.65
CA ILE A 114 -11.31 0.91 -5.70
C ILE A 114 -10.09 0.21 -6.30
N THR A 115 -9.02 0.97 -6.57
CA THR A 115 -7.80 0.42 -7.19
C THR A 115 -7.08 -0.55 -6.26
N ILE A 116 -6.94 -0.23 -4.96
CA ILE A 116 -6.40 -1.16 -3.96
C ILE A 116 -7.24 -2.44 -3.90
N THR A 117 -8.58 -2.30 -3.93
CA THR A 117 -9.51 -3.45 -3.91
C THR A 117 -9.26 -4.38 -5.10
N LEU A 118 -9.12 -3.83 -6.32
CA LEU A 118 -8.79 -4.62 -7.51
C LEU A 118 -7.42 -5.32 -7.37
N GLY A 119 -6.41 -4.63 -6.83
CA GLY A 119 -5.10 -5.20 -6.53
C GLY A 119 -5.19 -6.39 -5.56
N LEU A 120 -5.99 -6.28 -4.51
CA LEU A 120 -6.24 -7.35 -3.54
C LEU A 120 -7.01 -8.53 -4.15
N ILE A 121 -7.98 -8.28 -5.03
CA ILE A 121 -8.68 -9.35 -5.77
C ILE A 121 -7.66 -10.15 -6.60
N PHE A 122 -6.79 -9.48 -7.35
CA PHE A 122 -5.74 -10.16 -8.11
C PHE A 122 -4.78 -10.94 -7.20
N PHE A 123 -4.42 -10.38 -6.05
CA PHE A 123 -3.58 -11.04 -5.06
C PHE A 123 -4.22 -12.35 -4.56
N PHE A 124 -5.46 -12.31 -4.09
CA PHE A 124 -6.11 -13.49 -3.50
C PHE A 124 -6.42 -14.58 -4.53
N ILE A 125 -6.84 -14.21 -5.76
CA ILE A 125 -7.03 -15.19 -6.83
C ILE A 125 -5.69 -15.87 -7.19
N ASN A 126 -4.61 -15.09 -7.24
CA ASN A 126 -3.27 -15.63 -7.53
C ASN A 126 -2.80 -16.56 -6.41
N LEU A 127 -2.93 -16.12 -5.16
CA LEU A 127 -2.56 -16.87 -3.96
C LEU A 127 -3.32 -18.20 -3.89
N GLY A 128 -4.65 -18.20 -4.06
CA GLY A 128 -5.46 -19.42 -4.02
C GLY A 128 -4.98 -20.48 -5.01
N LYS A 129 -4.74 -20.08 -6.27
CA LYS A 129 -4.22 -20.99 -7.31
C LYS A 129 -2.84 -21.55 -6.98
N ARG A 130 -1.98 -20.75 -6.36
CA ARG A 130 -0.62 -21.15 -5.99
C ARG A 130 -0.59 -22.08 -4.78
N VAL A 131 -1.45 -21.83 -3.80
CA VAL A 131 -1.64 -22.72 -2.64
C VAL A 131 -2.16 -24.09 -3.11
N GLU A 132 -3.15 -24.13 -4.00
CA GLU A 132 -3.67 -25.40 -4.55
C GLU A 132 -2.61 -26.18 -5.33
N ALA A 133 -1.77 -25.48 -6.11
CA ALA A 133 -0.68 -26.10 -6.86
C ALA A 133 0.37 -26.73 -5.93
N GLU A 134 0.81 -25.98 -4.91
CA GLU A 134 1.76 -26.45 -3.89
C GLU A 134 1.27 -27.71 -3.16
N VAL A 135 -0.02 -27.76 -2.80
CA VAL A 135 -0.61 -28.93 -2.14
C VAL A 135 -0.60 -30.16 -3.05
N LYS A 136 -0.95 -29.99 -4.34
CA LYS A 136 -0.95 -31.09 -5.30
C LYS A 136 0.46 -31.62 -5.57
N GLU A 137 1.44 -30.73 -5.68
CA GLU A 137 2.84 -31.10 -5.90
C GLU A 137 3.41 -31.90 -4.73
N LYS A 138 3.15 -31.47 -3.49
CA LYS A 138 3.54 -32.22 -2.29
C LYS A 138 2.87 -33.59 -2.19
N ALA A 139 1.58 -33.68 -2.55
CA ALA A 139 0.86 -34.95 -2.55
C ALA A 139 1.39 -35.93 -3.61
N ALA A 140 1.86 -35.43 -4.75
CA ALA A 140 2.45 -36.26 -5.81
C ALA A 140 3.88 -36.72 -5.50
N ALA A 141 4.58 -36.02 -4.60
CA ALA A 141 5.95 -36.33 -4.18
C ALA A 141 6.03 -37.25 -2.94
N ALA A 142 4.90 -37.55 -2.31
CA ALA A 142 4.77 -38.44 -1.14
C ALA A 142 4.38 -39.87 -1.57
#